data_AF-A0A846EPM2-F1
#
_entry.id   AF-A0A846EPM2-F1
#
_cell.length_a   1.000
_cell.length_b   1.000
_cell.length_c   1.000
_cell.angle_alpha   90.00
_cell.angle_beta   90.00
_cell.angle_gamma   90.00
#
_symmetry.space_group_name_H-M   'P 1'
#
loop_
_entity.id
_entity.type
_entity.pdbx_description
1 polymer ?
#
loop_
_entity_poly.entity_id
_entity_poly.type
_entity_poly.pdbx_seq_one_letter_code
_entity_poly.pdbx_strand_id
1 'polypeptide(L)'
;MRWQNAIEKFPENIVFQVQKGNMLINLSRFDEAEAVFKRLIEKFPNQPQGYEGYARLTHSLADWNLALVRWQNAIEKFPENICFQVKQGNVLIGNAVCFQGFFG
;
A
#
# COMPACT_ATOMS: atom_id res chain seq x y z
N MET A 1 21.50 6.77 -12.55
CA MET A 1 20.99 6.70 -13.93
C MET A 1 20.43 5.32 -14.37
N ARG A 2 20.40 4.26 -13.55
CA ARG A 2 19.91 2.92 -14.00
C ARG A 2 18.40 2.67 -13.87
N TRP A 3 17.66 3.49 -13.12
CA TRP A 3 16.24 3.25 -12.85
C TRP A 3 15.29 3.77 -13.93
N GLN A 4 15.61 4.89 -14.59
CA GLN A 4 14.77 5.47 -15.64
C GLN A 4 14.67 4.58 -16.89
N ASN A 5 15.76 3.93 -17.32
CA ASN A 5 15.75 3.05 -18.50
C ASN A 5 14.99 1.72 -18.30
N ALA A 6 14.78 1.27 -17.05
CA ALA A 6 14.01 0.04 -16.78
C ALA A 6 12.49 0.29 -16.89
N ILE A 7 12.05 1.51 -16.56
CA ILE A 7 10.64 1.93 -16.64
C ILE A 7 10.17 2.01 -18.09
N GLU A 8 11.07 2.33 -19.03
CA GLU A 8 10.75 2.42 -20.46
C GLU A 8 10.65 1.05 -21.16
N LYS A 9 11.35 0.02 -20.67
CA LYS A 9 11.35 -1.31 -21.31
C LYS A 9 10.18 -2.20 -20.88
N PHE A 10 9.61 -2.00 -19.69
CA PHE A 10 8.46 -2.75 -19.20
C PHE A 10 7.49 -1.87 -18.39
N PRO A 11 6.86 -0.86 -19.01
CA PRO A 11 5.97 0.08 -18.31
C PRO A 11 4.76 -0.59 -17.66
N GLU A 12 4.44 -1.83 -18.07
CA GLU A 12 3.26 -2.58 -17.61
C GLU A 12 3.57 -3.71 -16.61
N ASN A 13 4.84 -3.92 -16.25
CA ASN A 13 5.14 -4.96 -15.29
C ASN A 13 4.77 -4.50 -13.87
N ILE A 14 3.76 -5.16 -13.29
CA ILE A 14 3.21 -4.86 -11.97
C ILE A 14 4.29 -4.80 -10.89
N VAL A 15 5.30 -5.65 -10.94
CA VAL A 15 6.39 -5.69 -9.94
C VAL A 15 7.18 -4.38 -9.96
N PHE A 16 7.52 -3.86 -11.14
CA PHE A 16 8.26 -2.60 -11.26
C PHE A 16 7.44 -1.41 -10.79
N GLN A 17 6.14 -1.37 -11.10
CA GLN A 17 5.26 -0.29 -10.64
C GLN A 17 5.06 -0.33 -9.12
N VAL A 18 4.93 -1.52 -8.52
CA VAL A 18 4.89 -1.67 -7.06
C VAL A 18 6.18 -1.18 -6.43
N GLN A 19 7.35 -1.54 -6.99
CA GLN A 19 8.63 -1.04 -6.48
C GLN A 19 8.76 0.48 -6.62
N LYS A 20 8.27 1.07 -7.71
CA LYS A 20 8.20 2.52 -7.87
C LYS A 20 7.35 3.16 -6.77
N GLY A 21 6.16 2.64 -6.49
CA GLY A 21 5.30 3.13 -5.39
C GLY A 21 5.99 3.02 -4.03
N ASN A 22 6.69 1.91 -3.77
CA ASN A 22 7.45 1.70 -2.55
C ASN A 22 8.61 2.70 -2.38
N MET A 23 9.34 2.97 -3.47
CA MET A 23 10.40 3.99 -3.45
C MET A 23 9.84 5.38 -3.21
N LEU A 24 8.68 5.71 -3.78
CA LEU A 24 8.01 7.00 -3.55
C LEU A 24 7.58 7.16 -2.08
N ILE A 25 7.09 6.10 -1.43
CA ILE A 25 6.84 6.07 0.01
C ILE A 25 8.12 6.39 0.79
N ASN A 26 9.23 5.71 0.48
CA ASN A 26 10.51 5.93 1.16
C ASN A 26 11.06 7.35 0.96
N LEU A 27 10.71 7.99 -0.16
CA LEU A 27 11.03 9.38 -0.45
C LEU A 27 10.01 10.38 0.13
N SER A 28 9.04 9.92 0.91
CA SER A 28 7.93 10.73 1.46
C SER A 28 7.06 11.43 0.40
N ARG A 29 7.07 10.94 -0.84
CA ARG A 29 6.27 11.45 -1.96
C ARG A 29 4.94 10.70 -2.04
N PHE A 30 4.12 10.90 -1.02
CA PHE A 30 2.93 10.07 -0.78
C PHE A 30 1.85 10.22 -1.87
N ASP A 31 1.61 11.44 -2.38
CA ASP A 31 0.62 11.68 -3.43
C ASP A 31 0.95 10.93 -4.73
N GLU A 32 2.23 10.92 -5.09
CA GLU A 32 2.71 10.20 -6.26
C GLU A 32 2.68 8.69 -6.06
N ALA A 33 3.01 8.21 -4.86
CA ALA A 33 2.83 6.81 -4.51
C ALA A 33 1.36 6.40 -4.63
N GLU A 34 0.45 7.26 -4.16
CA GLU A 34 -0.98 7.01 -4.24
C GLU A 34 -1.45 6.87 -5.69
N ALA A 35 -1.04 7.80 -6.56
CA ALA A 35 -1.38 7.76 -7.97
C ALA A 35 -0.87 6.47 -8.65
N VAL A 36 0.32 5.99 -8.28
CA VAL A 36 0.88 4.73 -8.80
C VAL A 36 0.03 3.54 -8.37
N PHE A 37 -0.33 3.44 -7.08
CA PHE A 37 -1.12 2.30 -6.60
C PHE A 37 -2.58 2.32 -7.11
N LYS A 38 -3.20 3.50 -7.21
CA LYS A 38 -4.53 3.64 -7.84
C LYS A 38 -4.52 3.14 -9.29
N ARG A 39 -3.53 3.57 -10.08
CA ARG A 39 -3.36 3.10 -11.46
C ARG A 39 -3.11 1.59 -11.56
N LEU A 40 -2.39 1.01 -10.60
CA LEU A 40 -2.19 -0.44 -10.53
C LEU A 40 -3.49 -1.19 -10.26
N ILE A 41 -4.34 -0.69 -9.36
CA ILE A 41 -5.65 -1.26 -9.06
C ILE A 41 -6.58 -1.17 -10.28
N GLU A 42 -6.61 -0.03 -10.97
CA GLU A 42 -7.40 0.17 -12.18
C GLU A 42 -6.99 -0.78 -13.31
N LYS A 43 -5.67 -0.93 -13.53
CA LYS A 43 -5.14 -1.72 -14.64
C LYS A 43 -5.09 -3.22 -14.35
N PHE A 44 -4.88 -3.59 -13.09
CA PHE A 44 -4.77 -4.98 -12.64
C PHE A 44 -5.69 -5.24 -11.43
N PRO A 45 -7.02 -5.15 -11.61
CA PRO A 45 -7.97 -5.23 -10.51
C PRO A 45 -8.01 -6.59 -9.81
N ASN A 46 -7.49 -7.63 -10.46
CA ASN A 46 -7.43 -9.00 -9.94
C ASN A 46 -6.06 -9.35 -9.35
N GLN A 47 -5.17 -8.36 -9.19
CA GLN A 47 -3.84 -8.56 -8.64
C GLN A 47 -3.73 -7.92 -7.24
N PRO A 48 -3.32 -8.67 -6.21
CA PRO A 48 -3.32 -8.19 -4.83
C PRO A 48 -2.29 -7.08 -4.56
N GLN A 49 -1.20 -7.02 -5.33
CA GLN A 49 -0.05 -6.16 -5.04
C GLN A 49 -0.39 -4.65 -5.10
N GLY A 50 -1.33 -4.26 -5.97
CA GLY A 50 -1.80 -2.87 -6.04
C GLY A 50 -2.56 -2.44 -4.78
N TYR A 51 -3.47 -3.30 -4.31
CA TYR A 51 -4.26 -3.08 -3.09
C TYR A 51 -3.38 -3.09 -1.84
N GLU A 52 -2.41 -4.02 -1.77
CA GLU A 52 -1.46 -4.07 -0.66
C GLU A 52 -0.65 -2.78 -0.54
N GLY A 53 -0.09 -2.29 -1.65
CA GLY A 53 0.67 -1.05 -1.65
C GLY A 53 -0.18 0.17 -1.30
N TYR A 54 -1.42 0.22 -1.80
CA TYR A 54 -2.38 1.28 -1.51
C TYR A 54 -2.77 1.35 -0.02
N ALA A 55 -2.98 0.19 0.62
CA ALA A 55 -3.29 0.09 2.04
C ALA A 55 -2.05 0.28 2.92
N ARG A 56 -0.84 -0.02 2.43
CA ARG A 56 0.39 0.24 3.19
C ARG A 56 0.78 1.72 3.19
N LEU A 57 0.47 2.45 2.12
CA LEU A 57 0.74 3.89 2.02
C LEU A 57 0.16 4.69 3.20
N THR A 58 -1.02 4.31 3.70
CA THR A 58 -1.68 4.99 4.81
C THR A 58 -0.98 4.82 6.15
N HIS A 59 -0.18 3.75 6.33
CA HIS A 59 0.68 3.63 7.51
C HIS A 59 1.70 4.76 7.53
N SER A 60 2.24 5.13 6.36
CA SER A 60 3.20 6.22 6.23
C SER A 60 2.55 7.60 6.41
N LEU A 61 1.23 7.70 6.25
CA LEU A 61 0.45 8.91 6.52
C LEU A 61 -0.05 9.00 7.98
N ALA A 62 0.20 7.97 8.81
CA ALA A 62 -0.35 7.82 10.15
C ALA A 62 -1.89 7.92 10.25
N ASP A 63 -2.60 7.72 9.13
CA ASP A 63 -4.05 7.68 9.07
C ASP A 63 -4.52 6.22 9.21
N TRP A 64 -4.66 5.80 10.46
CA TRP A 64 -5.04 4.44 10.82
C TRP A 64 -6.47 4.10 10.40
N ASN A 65 -7.39 5.08 10.40
CA ASN A 65 -8.77 4.87 9.96
C ASN A 65 -8.81 4.58 8.47
N LEU A 66 -8.11 5.38 7.68
CA LEU A 66 -8.00 5.17 6.23
C LEU A 66 -7.28 3.86 5.91
N ALA A 67 -6.26 3.48 6.70
CA ALA A 67 -5.60 2.19 6.56
C ALA A 67 -6.57 1.02 6.74
N LEU A 68 -7.43 1.06 7.77
CA LEU A 68 -8.42 0.01 8.01
C LEU A 68 -9.41 -0.12 6.86
N VAL A 69 -9.91 1.00 6.35
CA VAL A 69 -10.82 1.01 5.18
C VAL A 69 -10.15 0.41 3.95
N ARG A 70 -8.88 0.77 3.68
CA ARG A 70 -8.15 0.24 2.52
C ARG A 70 -7.82 -1.25 2.67
N TRP A 71 -7.47 -1.72 3.86
CA TRP A 71 -7.29 -3.15 4.13
C TRP A 71 -8.59 -3.93 4.02
N GLN A 72 -9.70 -3.38 4.52
CA GLN A 72 -11.02 -3.99 4.39
C GLN A 72 -11.41 -4.17 2.92
N ASN A 73 -11.21 -3.15 2.09
CA ASN A 73 -11.44 -3.24 0.65
C ASN A 73 -10.58 -4.34 -0.01
N ALA A 74 -9.31 -4.45 0.39
CA ALA A 74 -8.42 -5.48 -0.11
C ALA A 74 -8.89 -6.90 0.28
N ILE A 75 -9.41 -7.08 1.51
CA ILE A 75 -9.95 -8.35 1.99
C ILE A 75 -11.25 -8.71 1.26
N GLU A 76 -12.15 -7.74 1.06
CA GLU A 76 -13.38 -7.96 0.29
C GLU A 76 -13.10 -8.40 -1.15
N LYS A 77 -12.06 -7.83 -1.76
CA LYS A 77 -11.64 -8.19 -3.11
C LYS A 77 -10.90 -9.54 -3.18
N PHE A 78 -10.13 -9.87 -2.16
CA PHE A 78 -9.29 -11.08 -2.08
C PHE A 78 -9.51 -11.83 -0.76
N PRO A 79 -10.70 -12.45 -0.55
CA PRO A 79 -11.06 -13.06 0.72
C PRO A 79 -10.17 -14.25 1.10
N GLU A 80 -9.60 -14.93 0.10
CA GLU A 80 -8.68 -16.06 0.31
C GLU A 80 -7.26 -15.62 0.66
N ASN A 81 -6.93 -14.32 0.53
CA ASN A 81 -5.61 -13.80 0.84
C ASN A 81 -5.48 -13.48 2.34
N ILE A 82 -5.18 -14.52 3.13
CA ILE A 82 -5.01 -14.45 4.58
C ILE A 82 -3.96 -13.40 5.00
N CYS A 83 -2.98 -13.11 4.14
CA CYS A 83 -1.96 -12.09 4.40
C CYS A 83 -2.58 -10.71 4.64
N PHE A 84 -3.71 -10.38 3.99
CA PHE A 84 -4.39 -9.10 4.18
C PHE A 84 -5.06 -9.00 5.56
N GLN A 85 -5.59 -10.09 6.09
CA GLN A 85 -6.15 -10.14 7.44
C GLN A 85 -5.04 -9.93 8.49
N VAL A 86 -3.87 -10.57 8.30
CA VAL A 86 -2.70 -10.38 9.16
C VAL A 86 -2.23 -8.92 9.12
N LYS A 87 -2.18 -8.31 7.93
CA LYS A 87 -1.79 -6.90 7.78
C LYS A 87 -2.79 -5.95 8.42
N GLN A 88 -4.10 -6.19 8.28
CA GLN A 88 -5.15 -5.44 8.97
C GLN A 88 -5.01 -5.53 10.50
N GLY A 89 -4.76 -6.74 11.03
CA GLY A 89 -4.50 -6.97 12.45
C GLY A 89 -3.30 -6.17 12.96
N ASN A 90 -2.21 -6.12 12.19
CA ASN A 90 -1.04 -5.31 12.53
C ASN A 90 -1.35 -3.80 12.60
N VAL A 91 -2.27 -3.30 11.76
CA VAL A 91 -2.73 -1.90 11.82
C VAL A 91 -3.45 -1.63 13.14
N LEU A 92 -4.33 -2.53 13.55
CA LEU A 92 -5.09 -2.42 14.79
C LEU A 92 -4.17 -2.44 16.02
N ILE A 93 -3.20 -3.34 16.05
CA ILE A 93 -2.21 -3.42 17.12
C ILE A 93 -1.34 -2.16 17.14
N GLY A 94 -0.84 -1.70 15.99
CA GLY A 94 -0.04 -0.48 15.88
C GLY A 94 -0.79 0.77 16.37
N ASN A 95 -2.07 0.91 16.01
CA ASN A 95 -2.94 1.97 16.49
C ASN A 95 -3.15 1.89 18.02
N ALA A 96 -3.41 0.69 18.55
CA ALA A 96 -3.61 0.49 19.99
C ALA A 96 -2.37 0.85 20.82
N VAL A 97 -1.16 0.56 20.33
CA VAL A 97 0.10 0.90 20.99
C VAL A 97 0.36 2.42 20.95
N CYS A 98 0.07 3.10 19.83
CA CYS A 98 0.17 4.56 19.75
C CYS A 98 -0.81 5.26 20.71
N PHE A 99 -2.02 4.74 20.89
CA PHE A 99 -3.01 5.31 21.82
C PHE A 99 -2.58 5.19 23.28
N GLN A 100 -1.90 4.10 23.67
CA GLN A 100 -1.42 3.91 25.05
C GLN A 100 -0.19 4.75 25.40
N GLY A 101 0.56 5.24 24.40
CA GLY A 101 1.71 6.13 24.61
C GLY A 101 1.37 7.58 24.97
N PHE A 102 0.09 7.98 24.96
CA PHE A 102 -0.37 9.33 25.28
C PHE A 102 -0.90 9.51 26.72
N PHE A 103 -0.81 8.47 27.56
CA PHE A 103 -1.20 8.49 28.98
C PHE A 103 0.01 8.28 29.93
N GLY A 104 1.20 8.77 29.56
CA GLY A 104 2.42 8.74 30.39
C GLY A 104 2.89 10.14 30.74
#